data_AF-A0A2K3CSM0-F1
#
_entry.id   AF-A0A2K3CSM0-F1
#
_cell.length_a   1.000
_cell.length_b   1.000
_cell.length_c   1.000
_cell.angle_alpha   90.00
_cell.angle_beta   90.00
_cell.angle_gamma   90.00
#
_symmetry.space_group_name_H-M   'P 1'
#
loop_
_entity.id
_entity.type
_entity.pdbx_description
1 polymer ?
#
loop_
_entity_poly.entity_id
_entity_poly.type
_entity_poly.pdbx_seq_one_letter_code
_entity_poly.pdbx_strand_id
1 'polypeptide(L)' 'MHPPGTEPGVCVVKSVLAGLLLRYRVALHPRQPLPLRLKTGLTLEPADGVWVTLQPLLLPGAK' A
#
# COMPACT_ATOMS: atom_id res chain seq x y z
N MET A 1 -26.42 4.00 -7.82
CA MET A 1 -26.58 3.72 -6.37
C MET A 1 -25.17 3.53 -5.81
N HIS A 2 -24.60 4.54 -5.13
CA HIS A 2 -23.25 4.45 -4.54
C HIS A 2 -23.35 3.67 -3.22
N PRO A 3 -22.51 2.66 -2.96
CA PRO A 3 -22.59 1.93 -1.70
C PRO A 3 -22.39 2.90 -0.50
N PRO A 4 -23.33 2.93 0.47
CA PRO A 4 -23.22 3.79 1.63
C PRO A 4 -22.06 3.31 2.50
N GLY A 5 -21.10 4.20 2.80
CA GLY A 5 -19.90 3.90 3.58
C GLY A 5 -18.57 3.96 2.81
N THR A 6 -18.59 4.23 1.51
CA THR A 6 -17.37 4.27 0.67
C THR A 6 -16.49 5.50 0.96
N GLU A 7 -17.11 6.62 1.31
CA GLU A 7 -16.46 7.92 1.42
C GLU A 7 -15.37 8.00 2.52
N PRO A 8 -15.61 7.56 3.78
CA PRO A 8 -14.56 7.59 4.79
C PRO A 8 -13.41 6.63 4.47
N GLY A 9 -13.71 5.44 3.94
CA GLY A 9 -12.70 4.45 3.59
C GLY A 9 -11.76 4.94 2.49
N VAL A 10 -12.30 5.57 1.44
CA VAL A 10 -11.50 6.15 0.35
C VAL A 10 -10.63 7.31 0.85
N CYS A 11 -11.15 8.18 1.70
CA CYS A 11 -10.38 9.28 2.28
C CYS A 11 -9.21 8.78 3.15
N VAL A 12 -9.44 7.75 3.96
CA VAL A 12 -8.39 7.15 4.79
C VAL A 12 -7.30 6.53 3.90
N VAL A 13 -7.68 5.70 2.92
CA VAL A 13 -6.71 5.04 2.02
C VAL A 13 -5.88 6.06 1.25
N LYS A 14 -6.51 7.10 0.69
CA LYS A 14 -5.80 8.16 -0.04
C LYS A 14 -4.81 8.92 0.85
N SER A 15 -5.21 9.25 2.08
CA SER A 15 -4.36 10.01 3.01
C SER A 15 -3.13 9.20 3.42
N VAL A 16 -3.32 7.92 3.74
CA VAL A 16 -2.22 7.00 4.07
C VAL A 16 -1.29 6.82 2.87
N LEU A 17 -1.85 6.61 1.68
CA LEU A 17 -1.06 6.42 0.46
C LEU A 17 -0.24 7.67 0.11
N ALA A 18 -0.84 8.86 0.21
CA ALA A 18 -0.15 10.13 -0.02
C ALA A 18 1.01 10.32 0.97
N GLY A 19 0.77 10.07 2.26
CA GLY A 19 1.82 10.19 3.29
C GLY A 19 2.99 9.23 3.06
N LEU A 20 2.71 8.01 2.60
CA LEU A 20 3.73 7.01 2.28
C LEU A 20 4.55 7.43 1.04
N LEU A 21 3.87 7.81 -0.04
CA LEU A 21 4.52 8.12 -1.32
C LEU A 21 5.28 9.47 -1.32
N LEU A 22 4.92 10.40 -0.44
CA LEU A 22 5.67 11.66 -0.27
C LEU A 22 7.01 11.45 0.44
N ARG A 23 7.14 10.38 1.24
CA ARG A 23 8.31 10.14 2.10
C ARG A 23 9.16 8.97 1.64
N TYR A 24 8.57 8.01 0.95
CA TYR A 24 9.22 6.76 0.60
C TYR A 24 8.95 6.37 -0.84
N ARG A 25 10.01 5.88 -1.50
CA ARG A 25 9.88 5.03 -2.68
C ARG A 25 9.51 3.62 -2.19
N VAL A 26 8.31 3.20 -2.55
CA VAL A 26 7.76 1.86 -2.25
C VAL A 26 8.07 0.94 -3.43
N ALA A 27 8.70 -0.20 -3.18
CA ALA A 27 8.94 -1.24 -4.19
C ALA A 27 8.71 -2.63 -3.61
N LEU A 28 8.46 -3.62 -4.46
CA LEU A 28 8.35 -5.02 -4.03
C LEU A 28 9.72 -5.52 -3.56
N HIS A 29 9.76 -6.25 -2.44
CA HIS A 29 11.00 -6.82 -1.95
C HIS A 29 11.54 -7.86 -2.96
N PRO A 30 12.86 -7.90 -3.28
CA PRO A 30 13.42 -8.82 -4.28
C PRO A 30 13.19 -10.31 -4.00
N ARG A 31 13.02 -10.66 -2.72
CA ARG A 31 12.72 -12.04 -2.28
C ARG A 31 11.23 -12.32 -2.13
N GLN A 32 10.36 -11.38 -2.52
CA GLN A 32 8.91 -11.61 -2.48
C GLN A 32 8.56 -12.77 -3.41
N PRO A 33 7.91 -13.83 -2.90
CA PRO A 33 7.40 -14.89 -3.74
C PRO A 33 6.35 -14.34 -4.73
N LEU A 34 6.59 -14.60 -6.02
CA LEU A 34 5.69 -14.26 -7.12
C LEU A 34 5.28 -15.55 -7.86
N PRO A 35 4.04 -15.66 -8.36
CA PRO A 35 2.97 -14.65 -8.31
C PRO A 35 2.36 -14.51 -6.90
N LEU A 36 1.82 -13.33 -6.58
CA LEU A 36 1.09 -13.11 -5.34
C LEU A 36 -0.16 -13.99 -5.33
N ARG A 37 -0.22 -14.91 -4.37
CA ARG A 37 -1.40 -15.75 -4.16
C ARG A 37 -2.42 -14.99 -3.32
N LEU A 38 -3.69 -15.14 -3.66
CA LEU A 38 -4.79 -14.51 -2.95
C LEU A 38 -5.57 -15.59 -2.19
N LYS A 39 -5.99 -15.28 -0.97
CA LYS A 39 -7.01 -16.02 -0.23
C LYS A 39 -8.35 -15.31 -0.40
N THR A 40 -9.37 -16.06 -0.75
CA THR A 40 -10.74 -15.57 -0.96
C THR A 40 -11.57 -15.93 0.27
N GLY A 41 -11.50 -15.08 1.31
CA GLY A 41 -12.30 -15.18 2.52
C GLY A 41 -13.45 -14.17 2.52
N LEU A 42 -13.76 -13.60 3.69
CA LEU A 42 -14.67 -12.44 3.80
C LEU A 42 -14.13 -11.21 3.04
N THR A 43 -12.80 -11.12 2.91
CA THR A 43 -12.11 -10.15 2.08
C THR A 43 -11.06 -10.83 1.20
N LEU A 44 -10.70 -10.16 0.11
CA LEU A 44 -9.56 -10.55 -0.73
C LEU A 44 -8.27 -10.11 -0.06
N GLU A 45 -7.42 -11.07 0.32
CA GLU A 45 -6.16 -10.80 1.00
C GLU A 45 -5.00 -11.63 0.43
N PRO A 46 -3.75 -11.13 0.50
CA PRO A 46 -2.56 -11.89 0.12
C PRO A 46 -2.37 -13.12 1.02
N ALA A 47 -2.16 -14.30 0.43
CA ALA A 47 -2.07 -15.56 1.16
C ALA A 47 -0.96 -15.57 2.22
N ASP A 48 0.17 -14.96 1.89
CA ASP A 48 1.41 -15.00 2.68
C ASP A 48 1.88 -13.58 3.07
N GLY A 49 0.98 -12.59 2.99
CA GLY A 49 1.32 -11.18 3.09
C GLY A 49 2.08 -10.65 1.85
N VAL A 50 2.54 -9.40 1.93
CA VAL A 50 3.34 -8.75 0.88
C VAL A 50 4.54 -8.06 1.51
N TRP A 51 5.73 -8.44 1.06
CA TRP A 51 6.98 -7.83 1.46
C TRP A 51 7.30 -6.67 0.52
N VAL A 52 7.47 -5.49 1.10
CA VAL A 52 7.84 -4.27 0.38
C VAL A 52 9.10 -3.68 1.00
N THR A 53 9.90 -3.03 0.16
CA THR A 53 11.01 -2.18 0.59
C THR A 53 10.56 -0.72 0.57
N LEU A 54 10.80 -0.01 1.68
CA LEU A 54 10.61 1.43 1.79
C LEU A 54 11.97 2.10 1.75
N GLN A 55 12.22 2.89 0.72
CA GLN A 55 13.44 3.70 0.62
C GLN A 55 13.08 5.17 0.87
N PRO A 56 13.67 5.84 1.87
CA PRO A 56 13.42 7.27 2.09
C PRO A 56 13.69 8.05 0.81
N LEU A 57 12.74 8.90 0.43
CA LEU A 57 12.96 9.91 -0.60
C LEU A 57 13.82 11.00 0.03
N LEU A 58 15.02 11.21 -0.52
CA LEU A 58 15.79 12.43 -0.26
C LEU A 58 14.95 13.60 -0.78
N LEU A 59 14.24 14.27 0.14
CA LEU A 59 13.52 15.48 -0.17
C LEU A 59 14.56 16.53 -0.59
N PRO A 60 14.46 17.11 -1.81
CA PRO A 60 15.33 18.20 -2.20
C PRO A 60 15.10 19.37 -1.23
N GLY A 61 16.01 19.56 -0.27
CA GLY A 61 15.91 20.61 0.76
C GLY A 61 16.08 20.18 2.21
N ALA A 62 16.28 18.90 2.53
CA ALA A 62 16.65 18.49 3.88
C ALA A 62 18.12 18.85 4.16
N LYS A 63 18.35 19.99 4.82
CA LYS A 63 19.64 20.45 5.33
C LYS A 63 19.57 20.54 6.85
#